data_AF-A0A6G3TYS6-F1
#
_entry.id   AF-A0A6G3TYS6-F1
#
_cell.length_a   1.000
_cell.length_b   1.000
_cell.length_c   1.000
_cell.angle_alpha   90.00
_cell.angle_beta   90.00
_cell.angle_gamma   90.00
#
_symmetry.space_group_name_H-M   'P 1'
#
loop_
_entity.id
_entity.type
_entity.pdbx_description
1 polymer ?
#
loop_
_entity_poly.entity_id
_entity_poly.type
_entity_poly.pdbx_seq_one_letter_code
_entity_poly.pdbx_strand_id
1 'polypeptide(L)'
;RRVVDVVHACEARERVYYCAGAATLLTVRAAEPDAELALTRTTAAPPRPALLEAIRPRWLNYRFGLIDRALADRVHAGGHLLSAWTPDTGRAMRRLIGLGVDSVTTNRVDVLCALRNARSPRP
;
A
#
# COMPACT_ATOMS: atom_id res chain seq x y z
N ARG A 1 14.16 19.20 11.16
CA ARG A 1 14.46 17.77 11.33
C ARG A 1 13.73 17.00 10.23
N ARG A 2 14.42 16.17 9.43
CA ARG A 2 13.75 15.39 8.35
C ARG A 2 13.03 14.20 9.01
N VAL A 3 11.97 13.71 8.38
CA VAL A 3 11.17 12.59 8.93
C VAL A 3 12.02 11.35 9.15
N VAL A 4 12.93 11.04 8.23
CA VAL A 4 13.88 9.91 8.34
C VAL A 4 14.75 10.02 9.60
N ASP A 5 15.26 11.20 9.92
CA ASP A 5 16.09 11.42 11.12
C ASP A 5 15.33 11.12 12.42
N VAL A 6 14.02 11.34 12.43
CA VAL A 6 13.16 11.01 13.58
C VAL A 6 12.98 9.50 13.67
N VAL A 7 12.70 8.83 12.56
CA VAL A 7 12.58 7.35 12.51
C VAL A 7 13.85 6.68 13.01
N HIS A 8 15.02 7.17 12.58
CA HIS A 8 16.32 6.67 13.05
C HIS A 8 16.50 6.86 14.56
N ALA A 9 16.22 8.06 15.07
CA ALA A 9 16.35 8.34 16.51
C ALA A 9 15.37 7.55 17.38
N CYS A 10 14.26 7.08 16.80
CA CYS A 10 13.30 6.20 17.46
C CYS A 10 13.59 4.71 17.24
N GLU A 11 14.69 4.35 16.57
CA GLU A 11 15.05 2.95 16.24
C GLU A 11 13.92 2.19 15.51
N ALA A 12 13.11 2.92 14.74
CA ALA A 12 11.86 2.40 14.19
C ALA A 12 11.96 1.95 12.73
N ARG A 13 13.17 1.98 12.14
CA ARG A 13 13.40 1.76 10.71
C ARG A 13 12.75 0.48 10.16
N GLU A 14 12.85 -0.61 10.90
CA GLU A 14 12.30 -1.92 10.48
C GLU A 14 10.79 -2.05 10.68
N ARG A 15 10.15 -1.07 11.34
CA ARG A 15 8.73 -1.09 11.70
C ARG A 15 7.91 -0.05 10.95
N VAL A 16 8.54 0.68 10.04
CA VAL A 16 7.88 1.74 9.26
C VAL A 16 8.10 1.53 7.77
N TYR A 17 7.12 2.00 7.01
CA TYR A 17 7.26 2.23 5.58
C TYR A 17 6.68 3.61 5.26
N TYR A 18 7.17 4.24 4.20
CA TYR A 18 6.75 5.59 3.81
C TYR A 18 5.75 5.53 2.66
N CYS A 19 4.58 6.12 2.85
CA CYS A 19 3.55 6.23 1.83
C CYS A 19 3.41 7.68 1.36
N ALA A 20 3.62 7.93 0.07
CA ALA A 20 3.49 9.26 -0.52
C ALA A 20 3.37 9.23 -2.05
N GLY A 21 3.24 10.41 -2.66
CA GLY A 21 3.38 10.59 -4.10
C GLY A 21 4.83 10.45 -4.58
N ALA A 22 5.00 10.29 -5.90
CA ALA A 22 6.28 9.99 -6.53
C ALA A 22 7.44 10.93 -6.15
N ALA A 23 7.22 12.25 -6.21
CA ALA A 23 8.27 13.23 -5.90
C ALA A 23 8.79 13.09 -4.46
N THR A 24 7.89 12.91 -3.49
CA THR A 24 8.26 12.71 -2.09
C THR A 24 9.02 11.41 -1.90
N LEU A 25 8.57 10.32 -2.53
CA LEU A 25 9.24 9.02 -2.39
C LEU A 25 10.62 8.99 -3.03
N LEU A 26 10.87 9.75 -4.10
CA LEU A 26 12.22 9.93 -4.65
C LEU A 26 13.14 10.63 -3.62
N THR A 27 12.64 11.65 -2.93
CA THR A 27 13.40 12.32 -1.85
C THR A 27 13.66 11.37 -0.68
N VAL A 28 12.71 10.52 -0.30
CA VAL A 28 12.92 9.51 0.74
C VAL A 28 13.94 8.48 0.27
N ARG A 29 13.82 7.95 -0.95
CA ARG A 29 14.77 6.97 -1.50
C ARG A 29 16.20 7.50 -1.56
N ALA A 30 16.38 8.78 -1.88
CA ALA A 30 17.70 9.42 -1.89
C ALA A 30 18.27 9.59 -0.47
N ALA A 31 17.42 9.84 0.53
CA ALA A 31 17.83 10.00 1.92
C ALA A 31 18.03 8.67 2.66
N GLU A 32 17.26 7.64 2.30
CA GLU A 32 17.26 6.32 2.93
C GLU A 32 17.15 5.22 1.85
N PRO A 33 18.30 4.73 1.33
CA PRO A 33 18.35 3.83 0.17
C PRO A 33 17.61 2.50 0.31
N ASP A 34 17.38 2.03 1.55
CA ASP A 34 16.68 0.77 1.83
C ASP A 34 15.29 0.96 2.43
N ALA A 35 14.78 2.20 2.48
CA ALA A 35 13.42 2.45 2.98
C ALA A 35 12.38 1.60 2.24
N GLU A 36 11.44 1.03 2.99
CA GLU A 36 10.26 0.40 2.43
C GLU A 36 9.27 1.50 2.00
N LEU A 37 8.84 1.49 0.73
CA LEU A 37 8.04 2.56 0.15
C LEU A 37 6.73 2.05 -0.43
N ALA A 38 5.68 2.87 -0.27
CA ALA A 38 4.35 2.67 -0.82
C ALA A 38 3.97 3.83 -1.74
N LEU A 39 3.94 3.59 -3.05
CA LEU A 39 3.61 4.62 -4.04
C LEU A 39 2.09 4.85 -4.10
N THR A 40 1.66 6.04 -3.70
CA THR A 40 0.24 6.44 -3.80
C THR A 40 -0.18 6.61 -5.25
N ARG A 41 -1.31 5.98 -5.61
CA ARG A 41 -1.92 6.00 -6.94
C ARG A 41 -3.37 6.46 -6.87
N THR A 42 -3.70 7.43 -7.70
CA THR A 42 -5.06 8.00 -7.86
C THR A 42 -5.62 7.81 -9.27
N THR A 43 -4.92 7.02 -10.10
CA THR A 43 -5.31 6.64 -11.46
C THR A 43 -5.01 5.15 -11.68
N ALA A 44 -5.86 4.47 -12.47
CA ALA A 44 -5.67 3.07 -12.87
C ALA A 44 -4.60 2.90 -13.96
N ALA A 45 -4.17 3.99 -14.61
CA ALA A 45 -3.10 3.95 -15.59
C ALA A 45 -1.82 3.36 -14.95
N PRO A 46 -1.14 2.42 -15.63
CA PRO A 46 0.11 1.85 -15.14
C PRO A 46 1.14 2.94 -14.82
N PRO A 47 1.89 2.84 -13.71
CA PRO A 47 3.08 3.65 -13.51
C PRO A 47 4.07 3.43 -14.65
N ARG A 48 4.81 4.48 -15.04
CA ARG A 48 5.90 4.33 -16.02
C ARG A 48 6.98 3.40 -15.43
N PRO A 49 7.54 2.44 -16.19
CA PRO A 49 8.57 1.53 -15.69
C PRO A 49 9.77 2.24 -15.04
N ALA A 50 10.31 3.27 -15.70
CA ALA A 50 11.42 4.06 -15.15
C ALA A 50 11.12 4.72 -13.80
N LEU A 51 9.84 5.05 -13.53
CA LEU A 51 9.46 5.60 -12.22
C LEU A 51 9.46 4.51 -11.14
N LEU A 52 9.00 3.30 -11.46
CA LEU A 52 9.04 2.17 -10.53
C LEU A 52 10.48 1.76 -10.25
N GLU A 53 11.34 1.76 -11.25
CA GLU A 53 12.77 1.49 -11.11
C GLU A 53 13.46 2.52 -10.21
N ALA A 54 13.16 3.81 -10.37
CA ALA A 54 13.76 4.86 -9.55
C ALA A 54 13.29 4.81 -8.08
N ILE A 55 12.00 4.57 -7.84
CA ILE A 55 11.44 4.53 -6.48
C ILE A 55 11.73 3.20 -5.78
N ARG A 56 11.70 2.09 -6.53
CA ARG A 56 11.70 0.71 -6.01
C ARG A 56 10.65 0.51 -4.90
N PRO A 57 9.35 0.76 -5.17
CA PRO A 57 8.33 0.61 -4.15
C PRO A 57 8.06 -0.87 -3.89
N ARG A 58 7.87 -1.24 -2.62
CA ARG A 58 7.33 -2.56 -2.26
C ARG A 58 5.82 -2.61 -2.48
N TRP A 59 5.13 -1.49 -2.25
CA TRP A 59 3.68 -1.39 -2.33
C TRP A 59 3.22 -0.39 -3.39
N LEU A 60 2.14 -0.73 -4.09
CA LEU A 60 1.34 0.23 -4.83
C LEU A 60 0.03 0.49 -4.07
N ASN A 61 -0.14 1.73 -3.60
CA ASN A 61 -1.24 2.13 -2.73
C ASN A 61 -2.33 2.90 -3.51
N TYR A 62 -3.39 2.20 -3.90
CA TYR A 62 -4.43 2.71 -4.78
C TYR A 62 -5.65 3.23 -4.03
N ARG A 63 -6.30 4.25 -4.59
CA ARG A 63 -7.67 4.61 -4.20
C ARG A 63 -8.55 3.40 -4.43
N PHE A 64 -9.27 2.94 -3.40
CA PHE A 64 -9.94 1.64 -3.43
C PHE A 64 -10.92 1.46 -4.62
N GLY A 65 -11.59 2.54 -5.04
CA GLY A 65 -12.53 2.50 -6.16
C GLY A 65 -11.92 2.22 -7.53
N LEU A 66 -10.59 2.34 -7.67
CA LEU A 66 -9.86 2.03 -8.91
C LEU A 66 -9.50 0.55 -9.04
N ILE A 67 -9.64 -0.21 -7.95
CA ILE A 67 -9.14 -1.59 -7.90
C ILE A 67 -10.19 -2.52 -8.51
N ASP A 68 -9.77 -3.22 -9.56
CA ASP A 68 -10.44 -4.36 -10.17
C ASP A 68 -9.49 -5.56 -10.24
N ARG A 69 -9.98 -6.69 -10.76
CA ARG A 69 -9.19 -7.94 -10.84
C ARG A 69 -7.97 -7.77 -11.74
N ALA A 70 -8.14 -7.11 -12.89
CA ALA A 70 -7.07 -6.93 -13.85
C ALA A 70 -5.95 -6.04 -13.30
N LEU A 71 -6.28 -5.01 -12.52
CA LEU A 71 -5.29 -4.20 -11.81
C LEU A 71 -4.55 -5.05 -10.78
N ALA A 72 -5.26 -5.82 -9.95
CA ALA A 72 -4.64 -6.68 -8.94
C ALA A 72 -3.64 -7.65 -9.58
N ASP A 73 -4.05 -8.33 -10.66
CA ASP A 73 -3.21 -9.27 -11.40
C ASP A 73 -1.95 -8.61 -11.94
N ARG A 74 -2.06 -7.42 -12.54
CA ARG A 74 -0.90 -6.69 -13.05
C ARG A 74 0.06 -6.27 -11.93
N VAL A 75 -0.47 -5.82 -10.79
CA VAL A 75 0.35 -5.40 -9.65
C VAL A 75 1.13 -6.59 -9.09
N HIS A 76 0.47 -7.73 -8.89
CA HIS A 76 1.11 -8.96 -8.41
C HIS A 76 2.07 -9.56 -9.42
N ALA A 77 1.73 -9.59 -10.71
CA ALA A 77 2.65 -10.02 -11.77
C ALA A 77 3.90 -9.13 -11.87
N GLY A 78 3.79 -7.86 -11.48
CA GLY A 78 4.91 -6.93 -11.36
C GLY A 78 5.74 -7.10 -10.08
N GLY A 79 5.41 -8.06 -9.21
CA GLY A 79 6.14 -8.31 -7.96
C GLY A 79 5.88 -7.30 -6.84
N HIS A 80 4.82 -6.48 -6.97
CA HIS A 80 4.45 -5.50 -5.94
C HIS A 80 3.28 -5.99 -5.09
N LEU A 81 3.20 -5.49 -3.86
CA LEU A 81 2.03 -5.66 -3.00
C LEU A 81 0.98 -4.57 -3.28
N LEU A 82 -0.29 -4.93 -3.22
CA LEU A 82 -1.41 -4.04 -3.48
C LEU A 82 -2.05 -3.57 -2.16
N SER A 83 -1.96 -2.26 -1.90
CA SER A 83 -2.64 -1.60 -0.79
C SER A 83 -3.84 -0.79 -1.30
N ALA A 84 -4.95 -0.83 -0.58
CA ALA A 84 -6.15 -0.04 -0.86
C ALA A 84 -6.40 0.99 0.25
N TRP A 85 -6.56 2.27 -0.10
CA TRP A 85 -6.85 3.31 0.88
C TRP A 85 -8.30 3.77 0.89
N THR A 86 -8.79 3.93 2.12
CA THR A 86 -10.05 4.45 2.67
C THR A 86 -11.38 3.83 2.18
N PRO A 87 -11.49 2.49 1.99
CA PRO A 87 -12.81 1.87 1.96
C PRO A 87 -13.39 1.81 3.38
N ASP A 88 -14.52 2.48 3.62
CA ASP A 88 -15.12 2.55 4.97
C ASP A 88 -16.44 1.77 5.10
N THR A 89 -16.75 0.92 4.11
CA THR A 89 -17.93 0.04 4.17
C THR A 89 -17.52 -1.43 4.11
N GLY A 90 -18.23 -2.29 4.85
CA GLY A 90 -17.99 -3.72 4.82
C GLY A 90 -18.20 -4.34 3.43
N ARG A 91 -19.10 -3.77 2.61
CA ARG A 91 -19.29 -4.18 1.20
C ARG A 91 -18.04 -3.91 0.36
N ALA A 92 -17.48 -2.71 0.47
CA ALA A 92 -16.26 -2.36 -0.26
C ALA A 92 -15.06 -3.21 0.20
N MET A 93 -14.88 -3.38 1.52
CA MET A 93 -13.82 -4.22 2.07
C MET A 93 -13.93 -5.68 1.61
N ARG A 94 -15.12 -6.30 1.68
CA ARG A 94 -15.34 -7.67 1.19
C ARG A 94 -14.98 -7.81 -0.29
N ARG A 95 -15.38 -6.83 -1.12
CA ARG A 95 -15.01 -6.83 -2.54
C ARG A 95 -13.49 -6.78 -2.71
N LEU A 96 -12.79 -5.86 -2.04
CA LEU A 96 -11.34 -5.71 -2.15
C LEU A 96 -10.60 -6.96 -1.67
N ILE A 97 -11.05 -7.55 -0.57
CA ILE A 97 -10.52 -8.84 -0.08
C ILE A 97 -10.70 -9.94 -1.14
N GLY A 98 -11.87 -10.02 -1.78
CA GLY A 98 -12.11 -10.98 -2.87
C GLY A 98 -11.29 -10.70 -4.14
N LEU A 99 -10.86 -9.46 -4.36
CA LEU A 99 -9.95 -9.08 -5.44
C LEU A 99 -8.48 -9.34 -5.10
N GLY A 100 -8.16 -9.73 -3.87
CA GLY A 100 -6.80 -10.08 -3.46
C GLY A 100 -5.92 -8.90 -3.06
N VAL A 101 -6.48 -7.81 -2.51
CA VAL A 101 -5.61 -6.76 -1.91
C VAL A 101 -4.81 -7.33 -0.74
N ASP A 102 -3.56 -6.92 -0.61
CA ASP A 102 -2.64 -7.35 0.46
C ASP A 102 -2.79 -6.50 1.72
N SER A 103 -3.26 -5.25 1.58
CA SER A 103 -3.49 -4.33 2.69
C SER A 103 -4.70 -3.43 2.45
N VAL A 104 -5.39 -3.07 3.55
CA VAL A 104 -6.52 -2.13 3.57
C VAL A 104 -6.28 -1.09 4.66
N THR A 105 -6.16 0.18 4.26
CA THR A 105 -6.12 1.33 5.16
C THR A 105 -7.52 1.92 5.27
N THR A 106 -8.15 1.82 6.45
CA THR A 106 -9.56 2.23 6.67
C THR A 106 -9.75 2.98 7.99
N ASN A 107 -10.78 3.82 8.05
CA ASN A 107 -11.25 4.43 9.30
C ASN A 107 -12.11 3.47 10.14
N ARG A 108 -12.46 2.29 9.60
CA ARG A 108 -13.36 1.28 10.21
C ARG A 108 -12.65 -0.04 10.45
N VAL A 109 -11.57 0.01 11.23
CA VAL A 109 -10.72 -1.17 11.52
C VAL A 109 -11.50 -2.29 12.21
N ASP A 110 -12.51 -1.95 13.01
CA ASP A 110 -13.44 -2.88 13.65
C ASP A 110 -14.15 -3.78 12.61
N VAL A 111 -14.66 -3.15 11.55
CA VAL A 111 -15.35 -3.84 10.45
C VAL A 111 -14.39 -4.74 9.69
N LEU A 112 -13.18 -4.26 9.38
CA LEU A 112 -12.18 -5.05 8.67
C LEU A 112 -11.77 -6.30 9.48
N CYS A 113 -11.54 -6.15 10.79
CA CYS A 113 -11.21 -7.25 11.69
C CYS A 113 -12.33 -8.30 11.75
N ALA A 114 -13.60 -7.87 11.85
CA ALA A 114 -14.74 -8.78 11.83
C ALA A 114 -14.81 -9.59 10.52
N LEU A 115 -14.57 -8.95 9.38
CA LEU A 115 -14.53 -9.63 8.07
C LEU A 115 -13.39 -10.63 7.95
N ARG A 116 -12.20 -10.31 8.48
CA ARG A 116 -11.05 -11.23 8.50
C ARG A 116 -11.33 -12.46 9.35
N ASN A 117 -11.91 -12.27 10.53
CA ASN A 117 -12.22 -13.35 11.45
C ASN A 117 -13.32 -14.27 10.88
N ALA A 118 -14.31 -13.72 10.19
CA ALA A 118 -15.37 -14.51 9.53
C ALA A 118 -14.85 -15.39 8.37
N ARG A 119 -13.67 -15.08 7.81
CA ARG A 119 -13.03 -15.88 6.75
C ARG A 119 -12.06 -16.93 7.27
N SER A 120 -11.58 -16.80 8.50
CA SER A 120 -10.74 -17.82 9.11
C SER A 120 -11.63 -19.00 9.48
N PRO A 121 -11.25 -20.26 9.18
CA PRO A 121 -11.98 -21.40 9.73
C PRO A 121 -12.05 -21.22 11.25
N ARG A 122 -13.25 -21.41 11.84
CA ARG A 122 -13.34 -21.47 13.30
C ARG A 122 -12.39 -22.59 13.77
N PRO A 123 -11.65 -22.37 14.87
CA PRO A 123 -10.87 -23.45 15.47
C PRO A 123 -11.75 -24.66 15.79
#